data_AF-A0QQ73-F1
#
_entry.id   AF-A0QQ73-F1
#
_cell.length_a   1.000
_cell.length_b   1.000
_cell.length_c   1.000
_cell.angle_alpha   90.00
_cell.angle_beta   90.00
_cell.angle_gamma   90.00
#
_symmetry.space_group_name_H-M   'P 1'
#
loop_
_entity.id
_entity.type
_entity.pdbx_description
1 polymer ?
#
loop_
_entity_poly.entity_id
_entity_poly.type
_entity_poly.pdbx_seq_one_letter_code
_entity_poly.pdbx_strand_id
1 'polypeptide(L)'
;MLRVGRHSLASPRRRKPSAVAAAVIAPAAVFFAVGGDVNPFPAEPDIKPAAAPEGTGQPVPGMELIAAGPAANPSATPAGVSAGAEPATASRWRVLNIPKLLPAGRAPESGLQVKTILAARSVSADFPEIQQIGGVRADSLRWHPNGLALDVMIPNPSSPAGIALGNEIVAYALKNAERFALQDCIWRDTYYTPSGARKGSYGHYDHVHITTKGGGYPSGGEVYLR
;
A
#
# COMPACT_ATOMS: atom_id res chain seq x y z
N MET A 1 69.21 53.86 -15.62
CA MET A 1 69.53 54.25 -14.24
C MET A 1 68.43 53.72 -13.31
N LEU A 2 68.83 52.94 -12.29
CA LEU A 2 68.14 52.64 -11.01
C LEU A 2 66.74 51.98 -11.06
N ARG A 3 66.35 50.99 -10.24
CA ARG A 3 66.97 50.28 -9.11
C ARG A 3 66.08 49.04 -8.85
N VAL A 4 66.70 47.88 -8.64
CA VAL A 4 66.04 46.65 -8.15
C VAL A 4 65.72 46.82 -6.66
N GLY A 5 64.51 46.45 -6.22
CA GLY A 5 64.13 46.32 -4.81
C GLY A 5 63.62 44.92 -4.50
N ARG A 6 64.43 44.11 -3.80
CA ARG A 6 64.10 42.79 -3.25
C ARG A 6 63.88 42.96 -1.75
N HIS A 7 62.74 42.56 -1.19
CA HIS A 7 62.68 42.20 0.24
C HIS A 7 61.72 41.01 0.44
N SER A 8 62.30 39.91 0.90
CA SER A 8 61.65 38.69 1.41
C SER A 8 61.70 38.76 2.93
N LEU A 9 60.63 38.38 3.62
CA LEU A 9 60.71 37.80 4.96
C LEU A 9 59.61 36.75 5.16
N ALA A 10 60.03 35.51 5.39
CA ALA A 10 59.23 34.44 5.94
C ALA A 10 59.01 34.67 7.44
N SER A 11 57.88 34.21 7.99
CA SER A 11 57.67 34.11 9.44
C SER A 11 57.10 32.73 9.81
N PRO A 12 57.53 32.13 10.94
CA PRO A 12 57.41 30.71 11.18
C PRO A 12 56.14 30.27 11.93
N ARG A 13 55.96 28.95 11.86
CA ARG A 13 54.98 28.02 12.44
C ARG A 13 54.89 28.07 13.99
N ARG A 14 53.88 27.32 14.51
CA ARG A 14 53.78 26.59 15.81
C ARG A 14 53.15 27.42 16.98
N ARG A 15 52.24 26.95 17.85
CA ARG A 15 51.59 25.66 18.21
C ARG A 15 50.22 25.97 18.89
N LYS A 16 49.25 25.03 18.85
CA LYS A 16 48.16 24.85 19.85
C LYS A 16 48.72 24.10 21.10
N PRO A 17 47.99 23.74 22.17
CA PRO A 17 46.64 24.08 22.66
C PRO A 17 46.63 24.48 24.16
N SER A 18 45.46 24.84 24.73
CA SER A 18 45.19 24.62 26.15
C SER A 18 43.71 24.31 26.36
N ALA A 19 43.50 23.28 27.17
CA ALA A 19 42.22 22.69 27.50
C ALA A 19 41.65 23.26 28.81
N VAL A 20 40.45 22.76 29.13
CA VAL A 20 39.80 22.65 30.44
C VAL A 20 38.92 23.83 30.88
N ALA A 21 37.61 23.60 30.79
CA ALA A 21 36.73 23.69 31.96
C ALA A 21 35.48 22.84 31.69
N ALA A 22 35.38 21.71 32.40
CA ALA A 22 34.19 20.89 32.47
C ALA A 22 33.16 21.58 33.39
N ALA A 23 31.97 21.85 32.88
CA ALA A 23 30.81 22.18 33.69
C ALA A 23 29.82 21.02 33.61
N VAL A 24 29.83 20.19 34.66
CA VAL A 24 28.80 19.17 34.90
C VAL A 24 27.60 19.91 35.47
N ILE A 25 26.51 20.01 34.70
CA ILE A 25 25.20 20.42 35.19
C ILE A 25 24.30 19.20 35.07
N ALA A 26 23.91 18.66 36.23
CA ALA A 26 23.03 17.52 36.36
C ALA A 26 21.63 17.82 35.79
N PRO A 27 20.95 16.86 35.15
CA PRO A 27 19.55 17.01 34.79
C PRO A 27 18.66 16.78 36.02
N ALA A 28 17.87 17.79 36.39
CA ALA A 28 16.76 17.64 37.31
C ALA A 28 15.66 16.82 36.62
N ALA A 29 15.49 15.57 37.05
CA ALA A 29 14.38 14.72 36.62
C ALA A 29 13.07 15.22 37.26
N VAL A 30 12.19 15.82 36.47
CA VAL A 30 10.81 16.06 36.86
C VAL A 30 10.00 14.83 36.48
N PHE A 31 9.63 14.03 37.49
CA PHE A 31 8.66 12.96 37.34
C PHE A 31 7.26 13.57 37.24
N PHE A 32 6.69 13.62 36.03
CA PHE A 32 5.25 13.77 35.88
C PHE A 32 4.61 12.38 35.98
N ALA A 33 4.02 12.10 37.15
CA ALA A 33 3.06 11.02 37.31
C ALA A 33 1.71 11.49 36.75
N VAL A 34 1.33 10.99 35.57
CA VAL A 34 -0.05 11.08 35.07
C VAL A 34 -0.69 9.72 35.30
N GLY A 35 -1.74 9.73 36.12
CA GLY A 35 -2.49 8.55 36.52
C GLY A 35 -3.17 7.87 35.34
N GLY A 36 -3.14 6.54 35.37
CA GLY A 36 -3.95 5.71 34.49
C GLY A 36 -5.41 5.78 34.93
N ASP A 37 -6.28 6.23 34.04
CA ASP A 37 -7.72 6.10 34.21
C ASP A 37 -8.13 4.74 33.63
N VAL A 38 -8.13 3.73 34.50
CA VAL A 38 -8.75 2.44 34.24
C VAL A 38 -10.25 2.64 34.36
N ASN A 39 -10.96 2.71 33.24
CA ASN A 39 -12.40 2.55 33.21
C ASN A 39 -12.72 1.04 33.28
N PRO A 40 -13.33 0.52 34.36
CA PRO A 40 -13.90 -0.82 34.34
C PRO A 40 -15.29 -0.70 33.70
N PHE A 41 -15.41 -1.06 32.43
CA PHE A 41 -16.74 -1.30 31.86
C PHE A 41 -17.21 -2.72 32.20
N PRO A 42 -18.52 -2.91 32.49
CA PRO A 42 -19.02 -4.06 33.23
C PRO A 42 -19.24 -5.30 32.37
N ALA A 43 -19.01 -6.45 33.01
CA ALA A 43 -19.63 -7.78 32.86
C ALA A 43 -20.34 -8.15 31.54
N GLU A 44 -19.83 -9.24 30.94
CA GLU A 44 -20.60 -10.19 30.10
C GLU A 44 -21.91 -10.63 30.77
N PRO A 45 -22.95 -10.90 29.99
CA PRO A 45 -23.89 -11.95 30.31
C PRO A 45 -23.57 -13.24 29.53
N ASP A 46 -23.41 -14.27 30.34
CA ASP A 46 -23.23 -15.70 30.10
C ASP A 46 -24.24 -16.30 29.10
N ILE A 47 -23.77 -17.26 28.32
CA ILE A 47 -24.50 -18.07 27.35
C ILE A 47 -25.08 -19.29 28.08
N LYS A 48 -26.35 -19.66 27.86
CA LYS A 48 -26.80 -21.08 27.83
C LYS A 48 -28.14 -21.24 27.08
N PRO A 49 -28.45 -22.45 26.54
CA PRO A 49 -29.02 -22.63 25.21
C PRO A 49 -30.44 -23.22 25.21
N ALA A 50 -31.17 -23.10 24.08
CA ALA A 50 -32.31 -23.96 23.80
C ALA A 50 -32.63 -24.08 22.29
N ALA A 51 -32.44 -25.30 21.79
CA ALA A 51 -33.23 -26.08 20.83
C ALA A 51 -33.67 -25.52 19.45
N ALA A 52 -33.40 -26.35 18.44
CA ALA A 52 -33.88 -26.32 17.05
C ALA A 52 -35.42 -26.43 16.92
N PRO A 53 -35.96 -26.14 15.72
CA PRO A 53 -36.25 -27.27 14.82
C PRO A 53 -35.86 -27.04 13.35
N GLU A 54 -35.90 -28.16 12.65
CA GLU A 54 -35.54 -28.46 11.27
C GLU A 54 -36.29 -27.67 10.19
N GLY A 55 -35.68 -27.65 9.00
CA GLY A 55 -36.37 -28.04 7.77
C GLY A 55 -37.09 -26.93 7.01
N THR A 56 -36.45 -26.44 5.96
CA THR A 56 -36.86 -26.70 4.56
C THR A 56 -35.97 -25.86 3.64
N GLY A 57 -35.10 -26.56 2.91
CA GLY A 57 -34.37 -25.96 1.80
C GLY A 57 -35.30 -25.72 0.63
N GLN A 58 -35.16 -24.57 -0.02
CA GLN A 58 -35.58 -24.44 -1.41
C GLN A 58 -34.62 -23.51 -2.18
N PRO A 59 -34.28 -23.85 -3.43
CA PRO A 59 -33.01 -23.46 -4.04
C PRO A 59 -33.12 -22.16 -4.84
N VAL A 60 -31.99 -21.47 -4.90
CA VAL A 60 -31.70 -20.37 -5.84
C VAL A 60 -31.80 -20.86 -7.29
N PRO A 61 -32.35 -20.05 -8.22
CA PRO A 61 -32.50 -20.44 -9.62
C PRO A 61 -31.16 -20.27 -10.36
N GLY A 62 -30.77 -21.24 -11.18
CA GLY A 62 -29.80 -21.00 -12.26
C GLY A 62 -28.61 -21.95 -12.42
N MET A 63 -28.66 -23.19 -11.94
CA MET A 63 -27.64 -24.20 -12.30
C MET A 63 -28.31 -25.41 -12.96
N GLU A 64 -28.32 -25.44 -14.30
CA GLU A 64 -28.77 -26.58 -15.10
C GLU A 64 -27.62 -27.58 -15.25
N LEU A 65 -27.79 -28.76 -14.67
CA LEU A 65 -26.89 -29.91 -14.80
C LEU A 65 -27.34 -30.74 -16.00
N ILE A 66 -26.56 -30.74 -17.09
CA ILE A 66 -26.85 -31.54 -18.28
C ILE A 66 -26.23 -32.93 -18.08
N ALA A 67 -27.10 -33.94 -17.94
CA ALA A 67 -26.72 -35.35 -17.96
C ALA A 67 -26.46 -35.82 -19.40
N ALA A 68 -25.33 -36.48 -19.64
CA ALA A 68 -25.00 -37.12 -20.91
C ALA A 68 -25.88 -38.37 -21.12
N GLY A 69 -26.77 -38.33 -22.11
CA GLY A 69 -27.51 -39.49 -22.60
C GLY A 69 -26.66 -40.36 -23.53
N PRO A 70 -26.93 -41.68 -23.63
CA PRO A 70 -26.11 -42.61 -24.40
C PRO A 70 -26.29 -42.39 -25.91
N ALA A 71 -25.17 -42.56 -26.62
CA ALA A 71 -25.08 -42.46 -28.07
C ALA A 71 -26.00 -43.47 -28.77
N ALA A 72 -26.84 -42.97 -29.69
CA ALA A 72 -27.50 -43.76 -30.71
C ALA A 72 -27.23 -43.11 -32.07
N ASN A 73 -26.56 -43.86 -32.94
CA ASN A 73 -26.27 -43.48 -34.33
C ASN A 73 -27.56 -43.32 -35.14
N PRO A 74 -27.52 -42.46 -36.18
CA PRO A 74 -28.12 -42.84 -37.44
C PRO A 74 -27.09 -42.79 -38.58
N SER A 75 -26.95 -43.93 -39.25
CA SER A 75 -26.41 -44.00 -40.61
C SER A 75 -27.37 -43.28 -41.56
N ALA A 76 -26.88 -42.27 -42.28
CA ALA A 76 -27.41 -41.84 -43.56
C ALA A 76 -26.27 -41.32 -44.43
N THR A 77 -26.10 -41.94 -45.59
CA THR A 77 -25.10 -41.67 -46.63
C THR A 77 -25.43 -40.40 -47.44
N PRO A 78 -24.48 -39.87 -48.25
CA PRO A 78 -24.36 -38.43 -48.52
C PRO A 78 -25.02 -37.99 -49.83
N ALA A 79 -25.45 -36.73 -49.90
CA ALA A 79 -25.66 -36.02 -51.15
C ALA A 79 -25.44 -34.51 -50.92
N GLY A 80 -24.56 -33.92 -51.72
CA GLY A 80 -23.94 -32.63 -51.45
C GLY A 80 -24.81 -31.40 -51.71
N VAL A 81 -24.39 -30.30 -51.09
CA VAL A 81 -24.53 -28.94 -51.62
C VAL A 81 -23.35 -28.08 -51.14
N SER A 82 -22.67 -27.55 -52.14
CA SER A 82 -21.74 -26.43 -52.25
C SER A 82 -21.20 -25.69 -51.03
N ALA A 83 -19.88 -25.52 -51.09
CA ALA A 83 -19.04 -24.49 -50.50
C ALA A 83 -19.73 -23.13 -50.30
N GLY A 84 -19.48 -22.53 -49.13
CA GLY A 84 -19.80 -21.14 -48.85
C GLY A 84 -20.05 -20.83 -47.38
N ALA A 85 -19.23 -21.35 -46.46
CA ALA A 85 -19.25 -20.90 -45.08
C ALA A 85 -17.83 -20.46 -44.71
N GLU A 86 -17.53 -19.20 -45.01
CA GLU A 86 -16.45 -18.47 -44.35
C GLU A 86 -16.63 -18.65 -42.84
N PRO A 87 -15.62 -19.15 -42.09
CA PRO A 87 -15.68 -19.03 -40.66
C PRO A 87 -15.54 -17.53 -40.37
N ALA A 88 -16.67 -16.86 -40.14
CA ALA A 88 -16.68 -15.59 -39.44
C ALA A 88 -16.18 -15.87 -38.01
N THR A 89 -14.87 -16.00 -37.86
CA THR A 89 -14.17 -15.86 -36.59
C THR A 89 -14.25 -14.38 -36.23
N ALA A 90 -15.46 -13.95 -35.88
CA ALA A 90 -15.65 -12.80 -35.05
C ALA A 90 -15.09 -13.22 -33.69
N SER A 91 -13.79 -12.98 -33.48
CA SER A 91 -13.19 -12.95 -32.16
C SER A 91 -13.97 -11.91 -31.36
N ARG A 92 -15.07 -12.32 -30.73
CA ARG A 92 -15.74 -11.51 -29.73
C ARG A 92 -14.73 -11.38 -28.62
N TRP A 93 -14.01 -10.26 -28.63
CA TRP A 93 -13.21 -9.80 -27.50
C TRP A 93 -14.18 -9.64 -26.33
N ARG A 94 -14.45 -10.74 -25.64
CA ARG A 94 -15.07 -10.70 -24.34
C ARG A 94 -14.01 -10.08 -23.45
N VAL A 95 -14.29 -8.91 -22.92
CA VAL A 95 -13.57 -8.39 -21.76
C VAL A 95 -13.93 -9.33 -20.61
N LEU A 96 -13.24 -10.47 -20.54
CA LEU A 96 -13.32 -11.34 -19.39
C LEU A 96 -12.59 -10.59 -18.28
N ASN A 97 -13.32 -10.20 -17.25
CA ASN A 97 -12.74 -9.62 -16.04
C ASN A 97 -12.08 -10.74 -15.23
N ILE A 98 -11.03 -11.34 -15.79
CA ILE A 98 -10.26 -12.40 -15.15
C ILE A 98 -9.35 -11.71 -14.14
N PRO A 99 -9.47 -12.04 -12.84
CA PRO A 99 -8.58 -11.48 -11.83
C PRO A 99 -7.13 -11.75 -12.21
N LYS A 100 -6.32 -10.70 -12.32
CA LYS A 100 -4.91 -10.82 -12.71
C LYS A 100 -4.04 -10.85 -11.47
N LEU A 101 -3.09 -11.79 -11.39
CA LEU A 101 -2.11 -11.82 -10.32
C LEU A 101 -1.22 -10.56 -10.35
N LEU A 102 -1.06 -9.94 -9.19
CA LEU A 102 -0.14 -8.83 -8.96
C LEU A 102 1.24 -9.39 -8.57
N PRO A 103 2.28 -9.18 -9.40
CA PRO A 103 3.64 -9.55 -9.02
C PRO A 103 4.14 -8.67 -7.86
N ALA A 104 5.26 -9.08 -7.25
CA ALA A 104 5.95 -8.23 -6.29
C ALA A 104 6.29 -6.86 -6.92
N GLY A 105 6.07 -5.81 -6.13
CA GLY A 105 6.18 -4.42 -6.57
C GLY A 105 7.52 -3.77 -6.26
N ARG A 106 7.52 -2.44 -6.17
CA ARG A 106 8.69 -1.62 -5.79
C ARG A 106 8.96 -1.59 -4.30
N ALA A 107 7.98 -1.90 -3.46
CA ALA A 107 8.14 -1.86 -2.01
C ALA A 107 8.89 -3.10 -1.49
N PRO A 108 9.80 -2.95 -0.51
CA PRO A 108 10.29 -4.10 0.25
C PRO A 108 9.15 -4.68 1.09
N GLU A 109 8.71 -5.90 0.76
CA GLU A 109 7.55 -6.53 1.39
C GLU A 109 7.86 -7.19 2.74
N SER A 110 9.14 -7.30 3.10
CA SER A 110 9.56 -7.87 4.38
C SER A 110 8.98 -7.08 5.55
N GLY A 111 8.18 -7.77 6.38
CA GLY A 111 7.51 -7.19 7.53
C GLY A 111 6.28 -6.32 7.18
N LEU A 112 5.89 -6.19 5.92
CA LEU A 112 4.60 -5.58 5.57
C LEU A 112 3.45 -6.54 5.86
N GLN A 113 2.29 -5.98 6.18
CA GLN A 113 1.05 -6.76 6.34
C GLN A 113 0.34 -6.99 5.01
N VAL A 114 -0.51 -8.02 4.94
CA VAL A 114 -1.16 -8.48 3.71
C VAL A 114 -1.84 -7.34 2.94
N LYS A 115 -2.65 -6.51 3.60
CA LYS A 115 -3.32 -5.39 2.91
C LYS A 115 -2.36 -4.27 2.48
N THR A 116 -1.29 -4.04 3.24
CA THR A 116 -0.22 -3.12 2.86
C THR A 116 0.53 -3.62 1.62
N ILE A 117 0.81 -4.93 1.54
CA ILE A 117 1.42 -5.56 0.35
C ILE A 117 0.48 -5.44 -0.85
N LEU A 118 -0.81 -5.70 -0.67
CA LEU A 118 -1.82 -5.55 -1.73
C LEU A 118 -1.82 -4.12 -2.28
N ALA A 119 -1.79 -3.11 -1.41
CA ALA A 119 -1.71 -1.71 -1.80
C ALA A 119 -0.40 -1.42 -2.56
N ALA A 120 0.74 -1.84 -2.04
CA ALA A 120 2.05 -1.61 -2.66
C ALA A 120 2.17 -2.21 -4.05
N ARG A 121 1.74 -3.47 -4.23
CA ARG A 121 1.75 -4.16 -5.51
C ARG A 121 0.78 -3.53 -6.50
N SER A 122 -0.40 -3.12 -6.03
CA SER A 122 -1.39 -2.44 -6.86
C SER A 122 -0.87 -1.08 -7.35
N VAL A 123 -0.27 -0.29 -6.48
CA VAL A 123 0.39 0.98 -6.87
C VAL A 123 1.51 0.72 -7.88
N SER A 124 2.37 -0.26 -7.63
CA SER A 124 3.47 -0.58 -8.55
C SER A 124 3.00 -1.03 -9.94
N ALA A 125 1.85 -1.70 -10.03
CA ALA A 125 1.29 -2.18 -11.28
C ALA A 125 0.49 -1.12 -12.05
N ASP A 126 -0.04 -0.11 -11.35
CA ASP A 126 -0.94 0.89 -11.91
C ASP A 126 -0.19 2.20 -12.22
N PHE A 127 0.90 2.46 -11.49
CA PHE A 127 1.74 3.66 -11.62
C PHE A 127 3.21 3.26 -11.86
N PRO A 128 3.55 2.73 -13.05
CA PRO A 128 4.90 2.25 -13.36
C PRO A 128 5.98 3.35 -13.32
N GLU A 129 5.61 4.62 -13.34
CA GLU A 129 6.49 5.78 -13.15
C GLU A 129 7.02 5.89 -11.71
N ILE A 130 6.34 5.29 -10.73
CA ILE A 130 6.83 5.19 -9.36
C ILE A 130 7.97 4.18 -9.31
N GLN A 131 9.18 4.67 -9.03
CA GLN A 131 10.37 3.81 -8.97
C GLN A 131 10.75 3.36 -7.57
N GLN A 132 10.19 3.99 -6.53
CA GLN A 132 10.54 3.70 -5.14
C GLN A 132 9.30 3.79 -4.25
N ILE A 133 9.12 2.77 -3.42
CA ILE A 133 8.11 2.76 -2.37
C ILE A 133 8.79 2.34 -1.06
N GLY A 134 8.73 3.19 -0.04
CA GLY A 134 9.15 2.88 1.32
C GLY A 134 8.11 2.00 2.03
N GLY A 135 8.55 1.31 3.08
CA GLY A 135 7.70 0.39 3.85
C GLY A 135 8.13 0.33 5.31
N VAL A 136 8.46 -0.87 5.80
CA VAL A 136 8.90 -1.06 7.18
C VAL A 136 10.20 -0.31 7.46
N ARG A 137 10.19 0.48 8.54
CA ARG A 137 11.37 1.15 9.11
C ARG A 137 11.08 1.53 10.57
N ALA A 138 12.15 1.81 11.33
CA ALA A 138 12.00 2.43 12.63
C ALA A 138 11.34 3.81 12.49
N ASP A 139 10.38 4.09 13.36
CA ASP A 139 9.65 5.35 13.41
C ASP A 139 9.12 5.55 14.84
N SER A 140 8.87 6.80 15.19
CA SER A 140 8.19 7.23 16.41
C SER A 140 6.73 6.75 16.47
N LEU A 141 6.07 6.63 15.32
CA LEU A 141 4.68 6.19 15.21
C LEU A 141 4.61 4.73 14.75
N ARG A 142 3.56 4.03 15.17
CA ARG A 142 3.46 2.57 15.02
C ARG A 142 3.35 2.06 13.58
N TRP A 143 2.98 2.89 12.60
CA TRP A 143 2.53 2.38 11.30
C TRP A 143 3.66 1.79 10.44
N HIS A 144 4.77 2.50 10.27
CA HIS A 144 5.94 1.92 9.58
C HIS A 144 6.54 0.73 10.33
N PRO A 145 6.81 0.80 11.65
CA PRO A 145 7.36 -0.33 12.40
C PRO A 145 6.52 -1.61 12.32
N ASN A 146 5.19 -1.49 12.26
CA ASN A 146 4.27 -2.62 12.25
C ASN A 146 3.83 -3.05 10.84
N GLY A 147 4.46 -2.52 9.78
CA GLY A 147 4.16 -2.91 8.39
C GLY A 147 2.80 -2.46 7.87
N LEU A 148 2.28 -1.36 8.43
CA LEU A 148 0.96 -0.81 8.10
C LEU A 148 1.04 0.34 7.07
N ALA A 149 2.23 0.91 6.85
CA ALA A 149 2.40 2.11 6.04
C ALA A 149 3.33 1.91 4.83
N LEU A 150 3.09 2.73 3.81
CA LEU A 150 3.91 2.88 2.62
C LEU A 150 4.22 4.36 2.38
N ASP A 151 5.43 4.64 1.93
CA ASP A 151 5.83 5.96 1.43
C ASP A 151 6.04 5.86 -0.09
N VAL A 152 5.03 6.26 -0.88
CA VAL A 152 5.06 6.20 -2.35
C VAL A 152 5.76 7.44 -2.90
N MET A 153 7.03 7.29 -3.30
CA MET A 153 7.88 8.43 -3.67
C MET A 153 7.45 9.02 -5.02
N ILE A 154 7.13 10.32 -5.04
CA ILE A 154 6.65 11.00 -6.25
C ILE A 154 7.84 11.63 -7.00
N PRO A 155 8.05 11.30 -8.29
CA PRO A 155 9.09 11.94 -9.08
C PRO A 155 8.78 13.41 -9.33
N ASN A 156 9.79 14.28 -9.18
CA ASN A 156 9.67 15.74 -9.34
C ASN A 156 8.44 16.32 -8.61
N PRO A 157 8.33 16.13 -7.29
CA PRO A 157 7.06 16.24 -6.56
C PRO A 157 6.54 17.69 -6.41
N SER A 158 7.41 18.69 -6.65
CA SER A 158 7.03 20.10 -6.70
C SER A 158 6.59 20.56 -8.09
N SER A 159 6.76 19.73 -9.12
CA SER A 159 6.30 20.05 -10.48
C SER A 159 4.78 19.86 -10.62
N PRO A 160 4.11 20.52 -11.59
CA PRO A 160 2.71 20.28 -11.86
C PRO A 160 2.38 18.81 -12.14
N ALA A 161 3.24 18.10 -12.88
CA ALA A 161 3.07 16.68 -13.18
C ALA A 161 3.21 15.80 -11.93
N GLY A 162 4.21 16.05 -11.08
CA GLY A 162 4.39 15.33 -9.82
C GLY A 162 3.21 15.56 -8.86
N ILE A 163 2.71 16.80 -8.77
CA ILE A 163 1.51 17.11 -7.98
C ILE A 163 0.29 16.37 -8.51
N ALA A 164 0.08 16.36 -9.83
CA ALA A 164 -1.02 15.63 -10.46
C ALA A 164 -0.94 14.12 -10.18
N LEU A 165 0.24 13.53 -10.31
CA LEU A 165 0.48 12.12 -10.02
C LEU A 165 0.20 11.79 -8.55
N GLY A 166 0.70 12.60 -7.61
CA GLY A 166 0.41 12.41 -6.18
C GLY A 166 -1.08 12.51 -5.87
N ASN A 167 -1.79 13.45 -6.51
CA ASN A 167 -3.25 13.55 -6.38
C ASN A 167 -3.97 12.31 -6.94
N GLU A 168 -3.52 11.79 -8.07
CA GLU A 168 -4.07 10.59 -8.69
C GLU A 168 -3.88 9.36 -7.80
N ILE A 169 -2.71 9.18 -7.20
CA ILE A 169 -2.43 8.06 -6.29
C ILE A 169 -3.29 8.14 -5.03
N VAL A 170 -3.51 9.34 -4.47
CA VAL A 170 -4.46 9.52 -3.34
C VAL A 170 -5.88 9.14 -3.77
N ALA A 171 -6.35 9.62 -4.93
CA ALA A 171 -7.68 9.29 -5.44
C ALA A 171 -7.82 7.78 -5.70
N TYR A 172 -6.78 7.14 -6.23
CA TYR A 172 -6.72 5.70 -6.43
C TYR A 172 -6.81 4.93 -5.13
N ALA A 173 -6.06 5.33 -4.10
CA ALA A 173 -6.10 4.69 -2.79
C ALA A 173 -7.50 4.80 -2.16
N LEU A 174 -8.12 5.98 -2.21
CA LEU A 174 -9.48 6.21 -1.71
C LEU A 174 -10.53 5.40 -2.48
N LYS A 175 -10.42 5.33 -3.81
CA LYS A 175 -11.31 4.50 -4.64
C LYS A 175 -11.21 3.01 -4.29
N ASN A 176 -10.05 2.57 -3.83
CA ASN A 176 -9.78 1.19 -3.42
C ASN A 176 -9.81 1.02 -1.89
N ALA A 177 -10.41 1.94 -1.15
CA ALA A 177 -10.32 1.97 0.32
C ALA A 177 -10.73 0.66 0.98
N GLU A 178 -11.83 0.04 0.56
CA GLU A 178 -12.28 -1.24 1.08
C GLU A 178 -11.27 -2.37 0.76
N ARG A 179 -10.83 -2.43 -0.50
CA ARG A 179 -9.89 -3.45 -0.99
C ARG A 179 -8.57 -3.42 -0.21
N PHE A 180 -8.04 -2.22 0.03
CA PHE A 180 -6.79 -2.00 0.76
C PHE A 180 -6.97 -1.96 2.28
N ALA A 181 -8.20 -2.09 2.81
CA ALA A 181 -8.50 -1.78 4.21
C ALA A 181 -7.86 -0.44 4.62
N LEU A 182 -8.01 0.58 3.78
CA LEU A 182 -7.34 1.87 3.93
C LEU A 182 -7.77 2.53 5.24
N GLN A 183 -6.78 3.02 5.99
CA GLN A 183 -6.98 3.90 7.13
C GLN A 183 -6.96 5.35 6.64
N ASP A 184 -5.86 5.75 5.98
CA ASP A 184 -5.67 7.10 5.48
C ASP A 184 -4.57 7.20 4.42
N CYS A 185 -4.55 8.35 3.75
CA CYS A 185 -3.41 8.83 2.98
C CYS A 185 -3.01 10.24 3.43
N ILE A 186 -1.74 10.59 3.30
CA ILE A 186 -1.25 11.95 3.52
C ILE A 186 -0.51 12.42 2.28
N TRP A 187 -0.93 13.57 1.74
CA TRP A 187 -0.26 14.22 0.62
C TRP A 187 -0.42 15.73 0.72
N ARG A 188 0.70 16.45 0.64
CA ARG A 188 0.83 17.91 0.69
C ARG A 188 -0.04 18.52 1.78
N ASP A 189 0.30 18.15 3.03
CA ASP A 189 -0.36 18.61 4.25
C ASP A 189 -1.87 18.34 4.33
N THR A 190 -2.34 17.37 3.56
CA THR A 190 -3.74 16.97 3.58
C THR A 190 -3.84 15.53 4.02
N TYR A 191 -4.60 15.30 5.09
CA TYR A 191 -4.92 13.98 5.60
C TYR A 191 -6.26 13.54 5.00
N TYR A 192 -6.23 12.48 4.21
CA TYR A 192 -7.37 11.92 3.52
C TYR A 192 -7.79 10.61 4.18
N THR A 193 -9.07 10.47 4.46
CA THR A 193 -9.69 9.21 4.88
C THR A 193 -10.82 8.86 3.93
N PRO A 194 -11.34 7.63 3.97
CA PRO A 194 -12.57 7.29 3.26
C PRO A 194 -13.78 8.18 3.65
N SER A 195 -13.74 8.85 4.81
CA SER A 195 -14.79 9.74 5.29
C SER A 195 -14.59 11.23 4.92
N GLY A 196 -13.44 11.61 4.35
CA GLY A 196 -13.19 12.98 3.93
C GLY A 196 -11.73 13.42 4.05
N ALA A 197 -11.48 14.68 3.72
CA ALA A 197 -10.13 15.26 3.77
C ALA A 197 -10.08 16.41 4.77
N ARG A 198 -8.94 16.53 5.47
CA ARG A 198 -8.63 17.65 6.37
C ARG A 198 -7.25 18.21 6.06
N LYS A 199 -7.15 19.53 5.96
CA LYS A 199 -5.87 20.24 5.87
C LYS A 199 -5.20 20.26 7.25
N GLY A 200 -3.87 20.22 7.27
CA GLY A 200 -3.06 20.29 8.48
C GLY A 200 -1.64 20.73 8.15
N SER A 201 -0.66 20.21 8.89
CA SER A 201 0.77 20.42 8.68
C SER A 201 1.48 19.10 8.96
N TYR A 202 1.62 18.27 7.94
CA TYR A 202 2.11 16.90 8.04
C TYR A 202 3.46 16.68 7.33
N GLY A 203 3.92 17.61 6.48
CA GLY A 203 5.25 17.58 5.84
C GLY A 203 5.38 16.68 4.61
N HIS A 204 4.29 16.08 4.12
CA HIS A 204 4.32 15.06 3.06
C HIS A 204 4.30 15.68 1.65
N TYR A 205 5.40 16.31 1.25
CA TYR A 205 5.48 17.03 -0.04
C TYR A 205 6.21 16.29 -1.14
N ASP A 206 6.94 15.22 -0.82
CA ASP A 206 7.77 14.43 -1.74
C ASP A 206 7.26 13.00 -1.98
N HIS A 207 6.35 12.51 -1.13
CA HIS A 207 5.71 11.20 -1.25
C HIS A 207 4.24 11.23 -0.81
N VAL A 208 3.45 10.30 -1.35
CA VAL A 208 2.13 9.97 -0.81
C VAL A 208 2.32 8.91 0.26
N HIS A 209 1.99 9.23 1.51
CA HIS A 209 1.93 8.25 2.58
C HIS A 209 0.59 7.53 2.56
N ILE A 210 0.60 6.20 2.67
CA ILE A 210 -0.60 5.36 2.68
C ILE A 210 -0.53 4.48 3.93
N THR A 211 -1.52 4.58 4.80
CA THR A 211 -1.68 3.68 5.95
C THR A 211 -2.87 2.76 5.74
N THR A 212 -2.67 1.46 5.97
CA THR A 212 -3.73 0.45 6.00
C THR A 212 -4.06 0.06 7.44
N LYS A 213 -5.22 -0.57 7.64
CA LYS A 213 -5.58 -1.23 8.89
C LYS A 213 -4.83 -2.56 9.11
N GLY A 214 -4.00 -2.96 8.15
CA GLY A 214 -3.26 -4.22 8.16
C GLY A 214 -4.08 -5.38 7.61
N GLY A 215 -3.71 -6.58 8.01
CA GLY A 215 -4.36 -7.82 7.58
C GLY A 215 -3.66 -9.07 8.09
N GLY A 216 -2.88 -8.92 9.17
CA GLY A 216 -1.91 -9.90 9.60
C GLY A 216 -0.63 -9.87 8.75
N TYR A 217 0.39 -10.55 9.24
CA TYR A 217 1.59 -10.82 8.46
C TYR A 217 1.33 -11.99 7.51
N PRO A 218 1.91 -11.96 6.29
CA PRO A 218 1.78 -13.06 5.35
C PRO A 218 2.26 -14.39 5.93
N SER A 219 1.53 -15.45 5.62
CA SER A 219 1.84 -16.85 5.93
C SER A 219 2.47 -17.59 4.73
N GLY A 220 2.48 -16.97 3.54
CA GLY A 220 3.07 -17.49 2.31
C GLY A 220 2.06 -18.04 1.31
N GLY A 221 0.78 -18.15 1.67
CA GLY A 221 -0.31 -18.61 0.80
C GLY A 221 -1.13 -17.49 0.15
N GLU A 222 -0.80 -16.23 0.41
CA GLU A 222 -1.59 -15.09 -0.03
C GLU A 222 -1.51 -14.88 -1.54
N VAL A 223 -2.67 -14.68 -2.16
CA VAL A 223 -2.80 -14.35 -3.58
C VAL A 223 -3.26 -12.90 -3.72
N TYR A 224 -2.43 -12.08 -4.37
CA TYR A 224 -2.71 -10.67 -4.60
C TYR A 224 -3.26 -10.48 -6.01
N LEU A 225 -4.51 -10.05 -6.13
CA LEU A 225 -5.21 -9.93 -7.42
C LEU A 225 -5.54 -8.47 -7.71
N ARG A 226 -5.41 -8.07 -8.98
CA ARG A 226 -5.84 -6.78 -9.54
C ARG A 226 -7.31 -6.81 -9.90
#